data_AF-A0AAQ4PVD3-F1
#
_entry.id   AF-A0AAQ4PVD3-F1
#
_cell.length_a   1.000
_cell.length_b   1.000
_cell.length_c   1.000
_cell.angle_alpha   90.00
_cell.angle_beta   90.00
_cell.angle_gamma   90.00
#
_symmetry.space_group_name_H-M   'P 1'
#
loop_
_entity.id
_entity.type
_entity.pdbx_description
1 polymer ?
#
loop_
_entity_poly.entity_id
_entity_poly.type
_entity_poly.pdbx_seq_one_letter_code
_entity_poly.pdbx_strand_id
1 'polypeptide(L)'
;MGHSEKCRDLDTFWDQSTSTCKECPRAAGEWFAIAVYPVLFDSIVLCFILLMCTNTGREITPNCGFDDLGGRHEVPWRECKKGTFNDGSSAHCKPCAQCPPGFIYAHQCTTTSDTKCEASGRGTGHPVTSGSFQIRTERGFTLKPHPATTPPPLYTEAAGAGIITALAFAIVITITLGVICACLIWRRKRGRRHAVLGFHRRSSHINSGFSPLSALDNDLRHILSPDILSSPLQTVLDNLDVLEELVILLDPENQGVKNTKHLASHCSFPATWITYIYSMKDSKSPLKAVLEGVNSKHPDWTVGHLAERLKLMERNDAIAVLSKLGECVMQA
;
A
#
# COMPACT_ATOMS: atom_id res chain seq x y z
N MET A 1 -32.53 -14.01 15.26
CA MET A 1 -32.30 -12.91 14.30
C MET A 1 -31.01 -13.23 13.59
N GLY A 2 -31.14 -13.95 12.48
CA GLY A 2 -30.09 -14.46 11.61
C GLY A 2 -30.81 -14.98 10.36
N HIS A 3 -30.12 -15.03 9.24
CA HIS A 3 -30.73 -15.43 7.95
C HIS A 3 -30.70 -16.94 7.73
N SER A 4 -29.90 -17.67 8.53
CA SER A 4 -29.72 -19.12 8.44
C SER A 4 -30.27 -19.83 9.68
N GLU A 5 -31.10 -20.86 9.48
CA GLU A 5 -31.53 -21.79 10.54
C GLU A 5 -30.53 -22.92 10.74
N LYS A 6 -29.76 -23.26 9.69
CA LYS A 6 -28.72 -24.30 9.73
C LYS A 6 -27.47 -23.83 10.47
N CYS A 7 -27.05 -22.59 10.27
CA CYS A 7 -25.88 -21.98 10.90
C CYS A 7 -26.32 -21.03 12.01
N ARG A 8 -26.38 -21.58 13.23
CA ARG A 8 -26.77 -20.82 14.45
C ARG A 8 -25.74 -19.76 14.85
N ASP A 9 -24.49 -19.96 14.47
CA ASP A 9 -23.44 -18.97 14.64
C ASP A 9 -23.59 -17.88 13.57
N LEU A 10 -23.82 -16.64 14.03
CA LEU A 10 -24.05 -15.49 13.17
C LEU A 10 -22.79 -15.08 12.40
N ASP A 11 -21.61 -15.55 12.79
CA ASP A 11 -20.37 -15.30 12.08
C ASP A 11 -20.08 -16.38 11.02
N THR A 12 -21.06 -17.24 10.73
CA THR A 12 -20.96 -18.31 9.74
C THR A 12 -22.16 -18.32 8.78
N PHE A 13 -21.97 -18.85 7.56
CA PHE A 13 -23.03 -19.00 6.57
C PHE A 13 -23.09 -20.44 6.03
N TRP A 14 -24.27 -20.86 5.56
CA TRP A 14 -24.47 -22.20 5.02
C TRP A 14 -23.94 -22.29 3.58
N ASP A 15 -22.92 -23.12 3.36
CA ASP A 15 -22.46 -23.45 2.02
C ASP A 15 -23.14 -24.73 1.52
N GLN A 16 -23.94 -24.61 0.47
CA GLN A 16 -24.64 -25.74 -0.15
C GLN A 16 -23.70 -26.74 -0.82
N SER A 17 -22.60 -26.25 -1.41
CA SER A 17 -21.67 -27.08 -2.15
C SER A 17 -20.96 -28.10 -1.25
N THR A 18 -20.62 -27.67 -0.03
CA THR A 18 -19.96 -28.51 0.96
C THR A 18 -20.91 -29.04 2.02
N SER A 19 -22.17 -28.57 2.05
CA SER A 19 -23.16 -28.87 3.09
C SER A 19 -22.61 -28.60 4.51
N THR A 20 -21.88 -27.51 4.67
CA THR A 20 -21.26 -27.11 5.95
C THR A 20 -21.38 -25.61 6.20
N CYS A 21 -21.37 -25.22 7.47
CA CYS A 21 -21.25 -23.81 7.85
C CYS A 21 -19.80 -23.36 7.66
N LYS A 22 -19.61 -22.31 6.87
CA LYS A 22 -18.30 -21.68 6.66
C LYS A 22 -18.25 -20.34 7.39
N GLU A 23 -17.07 -19.99 7.87
CA GLU A 23 -16.84 -18.67 8.45
C GLU A 23 -17.14 -17.59 7.43
N CYS A 24 -17.79 -16.53 7.88
CA CYS A 24 -17.94 -15.34 7.08
C CYS A 24 -16.55 -14.87 6.63
N PRO A 25 -16.40 -14.45 5.35
CA PRO A 25 -15.19 -13.73 4.97
C PRO A 25 -15.02 -12.60 5.96
N ARG A 26 -13.80 -12.18 6.33
CA ARG A 26 -13.65 -10.89 7.04
C ARG A 26 -13.71 -9.76 6.01
N ALA A 27 -14.04 -8.54 6.41
CA ALA A 27 -14.00 -7.43 5.47
C ALA A 27 -12.60 -7.41 4.82
N ALA A 28 -12.55 -7.13 3.53
CA ALA A 28 -11.30 -6.77 2.90
C ALA A 28 -11.15 -5.28 3.20
N GLY A 29 -10.18 -4.92 4.05
CA GLY A 29 -9.84 -3.53 4.25
C GLY A 29 -9.43 -2.90 2.92
N GLU A 30 -9.70 -1.61 2.74
CA GLU A 30 -9.07 -0.87 1.64
C GLU A 30 -7.55 -0.95 1.80
N TRP A 31 -6.86 -1.22 0.69
CA TRP A 31 -5.42 -1.39 0.66
C TRP A 31 -4.74 -0.03 0.89
N PHE A 32 -4.35 0.26 2.13
CA PHE A 32 -3.47 1.39 2.41
C PHE A 32 -2.03 0.91 2.44
N ALA A 33 -1.28 1.21 1.39
CA ALA A 33 0.17 1.06 1.38
C ALA A 33 0.78 2.14 2.29
N ILE A 34 0.96 1.83 3.58
CA ILE A 34 1.75 2.68 4.46
C ILE A 34 3.22 2.41 4.15
N ALA A 35 3.83 3.27 3.34
CA ALA A 35 5.27 3.28 3.14
C ALA A 35 5.95 3.71 4.45
N VAL A 36 6.30 2.75 5.30
CA VAL A 36 7.20 3.00 6.41
C VAL A 36 8.58 3.20 5.81
N TYR A 37 8.96 4.46 5.58
CA TYR A 37 10.31 4.82 5.18
C TYR A 37 11.29 4.39 6.29
N PRO A 38 12.23 3.46 6.05
CA PRO A 38 13.40 3.42 6.90
C PRO A 38 14.25 4.65 6.55
N VAL A 39 14.77 5.29 7.59
CA VAL A 39 15.86 6.25 7.49
C VAL A 39 16.96 5.61 6.63
N LEU A 40 17.19 6.22 5.47
CA LEU A 40 17.98 5.73 4.35
C LEU A 40 19.41 5.33 4.78
N PHE A 41 19.71 4.04 4.70
CA PHE A 41 20.98 3.59 4.12
C PHE A 41 20.68 2.92 2.78
N ASP A 42 21.37 3.40 1.76
CA ASP A 42 21.10 3.15 0.34
C ASP A 42 20.99 1.65 -0.02
N SER A 43 19.91 1.35 -0.75
CA SER A 43 19.77 0.24 -1.74
C SER A 43 19.35 -1.16 -1.27
N ILE A 44 18.84 -1.36 -0.06
CA ILE A 44 17.89 -2.45 0.21
C ILE A 44 16.69 -1.86 0.94
N VAL A 45 15.72 -1.36 0.17
CA VAL A 45 14.39 -1.12 0.70
C VAL A 45 13.76 -2.49 0.87
N LEU A 46 14.03 -3.14 2.00
CA LEU A 46 13.08 -4.11 2.54
C LEU A 46 11.84 -3.30 2.89
N CYS A 47 11.01 -3.08 1.88
CA CYS A 47 9.67 -2.58 2.06
C CYS A 47 8.96 -3.71 2.80
N PHE A 48 8.96 -3.64 4.14
CA PHE A 48 7.97 -4.37 4.90
C PHE A 48 6.65 -3.74 4.52
N ILE A 49 6.00 -4.28 3.49
CA ILE A 49 4.60 -4.03 3.23
C ILE A 49 3.91 -4.64 4.45
N LEU A 50 3.67 -3.82 5.47
CA LEU A 50 2.70 -4.14 6.49
C LEU A 50 1.35 -4.07 5.78
N LEU A 51 0.95 -5.22 5.22
CA LEU A 51 -0.40 -5.48 4.70
C LEU A 51 -1.36 -5.41 5.87
N MET A 52 -1.72 -4.20 6.29
CA MET A 52 -2.75 -3.99 7.28
C MET A 52 -4.06 -3.86 6.52
N CYS A 53 -4.74 -4.99 6.30
CA CYS A 53 -6.17 -5.00 6.04
C CYS A 53 -6.87 -4.48 7.29
N THR A 54 -7.06 -3.17 7.41
CA THR A 54 -7.79 -2.64 8.56
C THR A 54 -9.28 -2.66 8.23
N ASN A 55 -10.00 -3.59 8.83
CA ASN A 55 -11.47 -3.68 8.82
C ASN A 55 -12.10 -2.65 9.75
N THR A 56 -11.55 -1.45 9.72
CA THR A 56 -11.93 -0.41 10.66
C THR A 56 -13.32 0.10 10.32
N GLY A 57 -14.11 0.39 11.35
CA GLY A 57 -15.45 0.98 11.18
C GLY A 57 -16.54 0.05 10.68
N ARG A 58 -16.29 -1.27 10.57
CA ARG A 58 -17.30 -2.23 10.07
C ARG A 58 -17.47 -3.42 11.00
N GLU A 59 -18.64 -4.04 10.97
CA GLU A 59 -18.94 -5.33 11.61
C GLU A 59 -19.59 -6.30 10.61
N ILE A 60 -19.44 -7.62 10.87
CA ILE A 60 -20.09 -8.65 10.07
C ILE A 60 -21.60 -8.53 10.26
N THR A 61 -22.33 -8.64 9.16
CA THR A 61 -23.77 -8.86 9.24
C THR A 61 -24.07 -10.33 9.61
N PRO A 62 -25.19 -10.61 10.29
CA PRO A 62 -25.60 -11.97 10.59
C PRO A 62 -25.53 -12.89 9.38
N ASN A 63 -24.87 -14.03 9.52
CA ASN A 63 -24.62 -15.01 8.46
C ASN A 63 -24.03 -14.39 7.18
N CYS A 64 -23.30 -13.27 7.31
CA CYS A 64 -22.79 -12.44 6.21
C CYS A 64 -23.86 -12.10 5.15
N GLY A 65 -25.11 -12.04 5.60
CA GLY A 65 -26.29 -11.74 4.81
C GLY A 65 -26.84 -12.89 3.97
N PHE A 66 -26.40 -14.13 4.18
CA PHE A 66 -26.88 -15.30 3.45
C PHE A 66 -27.93 -16.11 4.21
N ASP A 67 -28.96 -16.56 3.49
CA ASP A 67 -29.88 -17.59 3.96
C ASP A 67 -29.42 -19.02 3.66
N ASP A 68 -30.19 -20.01 4.13
CA ASP A 68 -29.91 -21.44 3.91
C ASP A 68 -30.03 -21.88 2.43
N LEU A 69 -30.68 -21.07 1.61
CA LEU A 69 -30.87 -21.29 0.18
C LEU A 69 -29.79 -20.58 -0.67
N GLY A 70 -28.82 -19.92 -0.03
CA GLY A 70 -27.74 -19.19 -0.70
C GLY A 70 -28.17 -17.81 -1.22
N GLY A 71 -29.39 -17.38 -0.92
CA GLY A 71 -29.89 -16.05 -1.22
C GLY A 71 -29.24 -14.99 -0.32
N ARG A 72 -28.95 -13.82 -0.88
CA ARG A 72 -28.36 -12.68 -0.15
C ARG A 72 -29.45 -11.67 0.23
N HIS A 73 -29.66 -11.48 1.54
CA HIS A 73 -30.60 -10.51 2.11
C HIS A 73 -29.93 -9.18 2.47
N GLU A 74 -28.65 -9.21 2.83
CA GLU A 74 -27.86 -8.03 3.14
C GLU A 74 -26.41 -8.14 2.67
N VAL A 75 -25.74 -7.00 2.57
CA VAL A 75 -24.30 -6.96 2.32
C VAL A 75 -23.55 -7.63 3.48
N PRO A 76 -22.36 -8.22 3.26
CA PRO A 76 -21.65 -8.99 4.31
C PRO A 76 -21.18 -8.14 5.51
N TRP A 77 -21.19 -6.82 5.37
CA TRP A 77 -20.64 -5.84 6.30
C TRP A 77 -21.59 -4.67 6.48
N ARG A 78 -21.65 -4.15 7.70
CA ARG A 78 -22.27 -2.85 7.96
C ARG A 78 -21.38 -1.95 8.79
N GLU A 79 -21.58 -0.66 8.69
CA GLU A 79 -20.81 0.33 9.44
C GLU A 79 -21.13 0.29 10.94
N CYS A 80 -20.13 0.59 11.76
CA CYS A 80 -20.34 0.76 13.20
C CYS A 80 -21.32 1.90 13.47
N LYS A 81 -22.19 1.68 14.46
CA LYS A 81 -23.16 2.67 14.91
C LYS A 81 -22.45 3.79 15.69
N LYS A 82 -23.11 4.95 15.81
CA LYS A 82 -22.60 6.04 16.66
C LYS A 82 -22.43 5.54 18.10
N GLY A 83 -21.27 5.82 18.69
CA GLY A 83 -20.91 5.35 20.03
C GLY A 83 -20.33 3.93 20.08
N THR A 84 -20.11 3.28 18.93
CA THR A 84 -19.30 2.08 18.81
C THR A 84 -18.16 2.28 17.82
N PHE A 85 -17.12 1.46 17.97
CA PHE A 85 -15.95 1.47 17.10
C PHE A 85 -15.52 0.05 16.75
N ASN A 86 -14.84 -0.09 15.61
CA ASN A 86 -14.04 -1.26 15.32
C ASN A 86 -12.72 -0.78 14.75
N ASP A 87 -11.61 -1.10 15.41
CA ASP A 87 -10.25 -0.80 14.97
C ASP A 87 -9.67 -1.87 14.03
N GLY A 88 -10.50 -2.83 13.62
CA GLY A 88 -10.11 -4.00 12.83
C GLY A 88 -9.66 -5.19 13.70
N SER A 89 -9.65 -5.06 15.03
CA SER A 89 -9.28 -6.15 15.95
C SER A 89 -10.38 -7.20 16.15
N SER A 90 -11.64 -6.89 15.81
CA SER A 90 -12.77 -7.79 16.00
C SER A 90 -13.68 -7.88 14.78
N ALA A 91 -14.50 -8.93 14.77
CA ALA A 91 -15.58 -9.12 13.79
C ALA A 91 -16.76 -8.15 14.04
N HIS A 92 -16.92 -7.68 15.28
CA HIS A 92 -18.05 -6.86 15.74
C HIS A 92 -17.58 -5.51 16.28
N CYS A 93 -18.44 -4.50 16.20
CA CYS A 93 -18.16 -3.19 16.78
C CYS A 93 -18.29 -3.24 18.31
N LYS A 94 -17.36 -2.60 19.01
CA LYS A 94 -17.29 -2.50 20.47
C LYS A 94 -17.79 -1.13 20.93
N PRO A 95 -18.41 -1.02 22.12
CA PRO A 95 -18.81 0.28 22.67
C PRO A 95 -17.57 1.13 22.99
N CYS A 96 -17.66 2.44 22.73
CA CYS A 96 -16.57 3.37 23.05
C CYS A 96 -16.32 3.47 24.55
N ALA A 97 -15.06 3.51 24.96
CA ALA A 97 -14.66 3.77 26.32
C ALA A 97 -14.97 5.21 26.76
N GLN A 98 -15.23 5.39 28.05
CA GLN A 98 -15.39 6.70 28.68
C GLN A 98 -14.15 7.01 29.54
N CYS A 99 -13.70 8.25 29.51
CA CYS A 99 -12.54 8.64 30.31
C CYS A 99 -12.87 8.64 31.80
N PRO A 100 -12.00 8.04 32.64
CA PRO A 100 -12.18 8.07 34.09
C PRO A 100 -12.03 9.49 34.65
N PRO A 101 -12.54 9.77 35.86
CA PRO A 101 -12.43 11.08 36.49
C PRO A 101 -10.96 11.54 36.60
N GLY A 102 -10.70 12.82 36.28
CA GLY A 102 -9.34 13.39 36.26
C GLY A 102 -8.61 13.29 34.91
N PHE A 103 -9.18 12.56 33.95
CA PHE A 103 -8.69 12.50 32.57
C PHE A 103 -9.64 13.24 31.63
N ILE A 104 -9.07 13.90 30.62
CA ILE A 104 -9.78 14.57 29.53
C ILE A 104 -9.72 13.72 28.25
N TYR A 105 -10.67 13.94 27.35
CA TYR A 105 -10.70 13.31 26.03
C TYR A 105 -9.57 13.88 25.17
N ALA A 106 -8.49 13.13 25.00
CA ALA A 106 -7.40 13.46 24.09
C ALA A 106 -7.83 13.24 22.63
N HIS A 107 -8.58 12.17 22.40
CA HIS A 107 -9.17 11.87 21.11
C HIS A 107 -10.60 11.35 21.32
N GLN A 108 -11.55 11.93 20.57
CA GLN A 108 -12.93 11.45 20.60
C GLN A 108 -13.04 10.09 19.91
N CYS A 109 -13.99 9.28 20.37
CA CYS A 109 -14.30 8.02 19.71
C CYS A 109 -14.82 8.28 18.29
N THR A 110 -14.35 7.47 17.34
CA THR A 110 -14.85 7.43 15.97
C THR A 110 -15.31 6.00 15.66
N THR A 111 -15.95 5.78 14.52
CA THR A 111 -16.31 4.40 14.11
C THR A 111 -15.08 3.51 13.93
N THR A 112 -13.90 4.08 13.69
CA THR A 112 -12.65 3.35 13.42
C THR A 112 -11.69 3.30 14.59
N SER A 113 -11.92 4.08 15.66
CA SER A 113 -10.99 4.20 16.79
C SER A 113 -11.69 4.48 18.10
N ASP A 114 -11.26 3.83 19.17
CA ASP A 114 -11.76 4.12 20.52
C ASP A 114 -11.38 5.52 21.02
N THR A 115 -12.03 5.95 22.09
CA THR A 115 -11.67 7.11 22.89
C THR A 115 -10.24 6.98 23.44
N LYS A 116 -9.44 8.05 23.32
CA LYS A 116 -8.16 8.18 24.03
C LYS A 116 -8.24 9.25 25.10
N CYS A 117 -7.73 8.93 26.28
CA CYS A 117 -7.78 9.80 27.46
C CYS A 117 -6.39 10.34 27.81
N GLU A 118 -6.31 11.60 28.22
CA GLU A 118 -5.08 12.27 28.67
C GLU A 118 -5.28 12.84 30.06
N ALA A 119 -4.24 12.83 30.89
CA ALA A 119 -4.31 13.41 32.23
C ALA A 119 -4.47 14.94 32.11
N SER A 120 -5.48 15.50 32.78
CA SER A 120 -5.67 16.95 32.77
C SER A 120 -4.46 17.63 33.42
N GLY A 121 -3.60 18.27 32.61
CA GLY A 121 -2.35 18.93 33.02
C GLY A 121 -2.52 20.18 33.88
N ARG A 122 -3.47 20.18 34.81
CA ARG A 122 -3.69 21.25 35.78
C ARG A 122 -3.52 20.69 37.18
N GLY A 123 -2.28 20.76 37.67
CA GLY A 123 -1.94 20.40 39.03
C GLY A 123 -0.45 20.25 39.31
N THR A 124 0.34 21.30 39.08
CA THR A 124 1.46 21.57 40.00
C THR A 124 0.86 21.85 41.38
N GLY A 125 0.84 20.82 42.21
CA GLY A 125 0.43 20.89 43.61
C GLY A 125 1.21 19.81 44.36
N HIS A 126 2.09 20.28 45.23
CA HIS A 126 2.92 19.59 46.22
C HIS A 126 2.40 18.23 46.74
N PRO A 127 3.29 17.34 47.23
CA PRO A 127 2.86 16.10 47.86
C PRO A 127 2.05 16.43 49.12
N VAL A 128 0.74 16.23 49.07
CA VAL A 128 -0.10 16.24 50.26
C VAL A 128 -0.10 14.82 50.81
N THR A 129 0.70 14.63 51.84
CA THR A 129 0.55 13.57 52.82
C THR A 129 -0.80 13.70 53.54
N SER A 130 -1.39 12.55 53.85
CA SER A 130 -2.47 12.28 54.82
C SER A 130 -3.92 12.49 54.36
N GLY A 131 -4.59 11.35 54.19
CA GLY A 131 -6.04 11.19 54.16
C GLY A 131 -6.40 9.73 54.37
N SER A 132 -6.24 9.24 55.60
CA SER A 132 -6.63 7.92 56.06
C SER A 132 -8.07 7.58 55.69
N PHE A 133 -8.29 6.44 55.02
CA PHE A 133 -9.55 5.72 55.12
C PHE A 133 -9.29 4.29 55.57
N GLN A 134 -9.85 4.01 56.74
CA GLN A 134 -9.85 2.74 57.45
C GLN A 134 -10.49 1.64 56.60
N ILE A 135 -9.77 0.54 56.38
CA ILE A 135 -10.42 -0.77 56.23
C ILE A 135 -9.95 -1.65 57.37
N ARG A 136 -10.97 -2.12 58.08
CA ARG A 136 -10.97 -2.88 59.31
C ARG A 136 -10.34 -4.26 59.13
N THR A 137 -9.59 -4.61 60.16
CA THR A 137 -8.94 -5.84 60.57
C THR A 137 -9.73 -7.14 60.36
N GLU A 138 -9.04 -8.19 59.92
CA GLU A 138 -9.32 -9.61 60.22
C GLU A 138 -7.96 -10.33 60.38
N ARG A 139 -7.72 -10.89 61.57
CA ARG A 139 -6.84 -12.02 61.99
C ARG A 139 -5.46 -12.14 61.32
N GLY A 140 -4.31 -12.01 62.00
CA GLY A 140 -3.94 -12.53 63.31
C GLY A 140 -2.94 -13.68 63.13
N PHE A 141 -1.66 -13.50 63.46
CA PHE A 141 -0.78 -14.53 64.05
C PHE A 141 0.52 -13.89 64.57
N THR A 142 0.75 -14.14 65.85
CA THR A 142 1.91 -13.77 66.68
C THR A 142 3.19 -14.48 66.21
N LEU A 143 4.36 -13.82 66.29
CA LEU A 143 5.59 -14.35 66.93
C LEU A 143 6.77 -13.35 66.89
N LYS A 144 7.58 -13.43 67.95
CA LYS A 144 8.67 -12.55 68.44
C LYS A 144 9.82 -12.25 67.45
N PRO A 145 10.58 -11.15 67.66
CA PRO A 145 11.83 -10.90 66.94
C PRO A 145 13.03 -11.51 67.66
N HIS A 146 13.85 -12.30 66.95
CA HIS A 146 15.26 -12.50 67.29
C HIS A 146 16.14 -12.54 66.05
N PRO A 147 17.41 -12.10 66.18
CA PRO A 147 18.20 -11.53 65.10
C PRO A 147 19.02 -12.59 64.37
N ALA A 148 19.15 -12.46 63.05
CA ALA A 148 20.13 -13.20 62.29
C ALA A 148 20.80 -12.28 61.25
N THR A 149 22.08 -12.05 61.50
CA THR A 149 23.10 -11.44 60.65
C THR A 149 23.07 -11.99 59.22
N THR A 150 23.00 -11.12 58.21
CA THR A 150 23.50 -11.40 56.85
C THR A 150 23.95 -10.08 56.19
N PRO A 151 25.15 -10.00 55.59
CA PRO A 151 25.75 -8.77 55.07
C PRO A 151 25.05 -8.22 53.82
N PRO A 152 25.20 -6.91 53.50
CA PRO A 152 24.55 -6.29 52.34
C PRO A 152 25.12 -6.86 51.03
N PRO A 153 24.28 -7.14 50.01
CA PRO A 153 24.79 -7.43 48.69
C PRO A 153 25.42 -6.16 48.10
N LEU A 154 26.70 -6.30 47.75
CA LEU A 154 27.45 -5.45 46.86
C LEU A 154 26.62 -5.07 45.63
N TYR A 155 26.32 -3.78 45.50
CA TYR A 155 25.97 -3.16 44.23
C TYR A 155 27.22 -3.19 43.35
N THR A 156 27.31 -4.19 42.47
CA THR A 156 28.20 -4.13 41.32
C THR A 156 27.53 -3.25 40.27
N GLU A 157 28.12 -2.07 40.05
CA GLU A 157 27.79 -1.18 38.95
C GLU A 157 27.80 -1.93 37.62
N ALA A 158 26.65 -2.02 36.98
CA ALA A 158 26.53 -2.42 35.58
C ALA A 158 26.98 -1.25 34.67
N ALA A 159 28.21 -0.74 34.85
CA ALA A 159 28.83 0.24 33.96
C ALA A 159 29.47 -0.38 32.70
N GLY A 160 29.27 -1.69 32.47
CA GLY A 160 29.85 -2.42 31.34
C GLY A 160 28.95 -2.59 30.11
N ALA A 161 27.63 -2.49 30.26
CA ALA A 161 26.69 -2.78 29.16
C ALA A 161 26.50 -1.61 28.16
N GLY A 162 26.72 -0.37 28.60
CA GLY A 162 26.62 0.83 27.75
C GLY A 162 27.82 1.03 26.83
N ILE A 163 29.02 0.58 27.23
CA ILE A 163 30.24 0.75 26.43
C ILE A 163 30.27 -0.23 25.27
N ILE A 164 29.84 -1.48 25.49
CA ILE A 164 29.81 -2.53 24.45
C ILE A 164 28.79 -2.18 23.36
N THR A 165 27.63 -1.64 23.74
CA THR A 165 26.61 -1.19 22.78
C THR A 165 27.06 0.06 22.01
N ALA A 166 27.66 1.06 22.67
CA ALA A 166 28.17 2.25 22.00
C ALA A 166 29.31 1.95 21.01
N LEU A 167 30.22 1.04 21.36
CA LEU A 167 31.30 0.61 20.45
C LEU A 167 30.77 -0.15 19.24
N ALA A 168 29.74 -0.99 19.41
CA ALA A 168 29.10 -1.67 18.30
C ALA A 168 28.45 -0.68 17.31
N PHE A 169 27.76 0.35 17.80
CA PHE A 169 27.20 1.40 16.95
C PHE A 169 28.29 2.23 16.25
N ALA A 170 29.38 2.56 16.93
CA ALA A 170 30.51 3.28 16.32
C ALA A 170 31.18 2.50 15.18
N ILE A 171 31.33 1.17 15.35
CA ILE A 171 31.86 0.28 14.31
C ILE A 171 30.91 0.22 13.11
N VAL A 172 29.60 0.11 13.34
CA VAL A 172 28.60 0.12 12.25
C VAL A 172 28.60 1.45 11.51
N ILE A 173 28.69 2.58 12.21
CA ILE A 173 28.73 3.92 11.59
C ILE A 173 30.01 4.09 10.75
N THR A 174 31.17 3.62 11.23
CA THR A 174 32.42 3.74 10.47
C THR A 174 32.43 2.86 9.21
N ILE A 175 31.90 1.63 9.29
CA ILE A 175 31.76 0.73 8.12
C ILE A 175 30.80 1.34 7.10
N THR A 176 29.65 1.84 7.55
CA THR A 176 28.64 2.42 6.66
C THR A 176 29.14 3.69 5.96
N LEU A 177 29.86 4.57 6.66
CA LEU A 177 30.51 5.73 6.05
C LEU A 177 31.59 5.33 5.04
N GLY A 178 32.36 4.27 5.33
CA GLY A 178 33.35 3.72 4.40
C GLY A 178 32.73 3.23 3.09
N VAL A 179 31.60 2.52 3.18
CA VAL A 179 30.83 2.04 2.01
C VAL A 179 30.25 3.21 1.22
N ILE A 180 29.68 4.22 1.88
CA ILE A 180 29.18 5.43 1.20
C ILE A 180 30.32 6.13 0.46
N CYS A 181 31.48 6.33 1.10
CA CYS A 181 32.63 6.95 0.46
C CYS A 181 33.09 6.15 -0.76
N ALA A 182 33.16 4.83 -0.67
CA ALA A 182 33.50 3.95 -1.79
C ALA A 182 32.46 4.04 -2.93
N CYS A 183 31.16 4.05 -2.60
CA CYS A 183 30.07 4.22 -3.56
C CYS A 183 30.10 5.58 -4.26
N LEU A 184 30.38 6.67 -3.53
CA LEU A 184 30.52 8.02 -4.10
C LEU A 184 31.75 8.11 -5.00
N ILE A 185 32.88 7.51 -4.62
CA ILE A 185 34.08 7.42 -5.46
C ILE A 185 33.79 6.60 -6.73
N TRP A 186 33.07 5.48 -6.62
CA TRP A 186 32.65 4.66 -7.76
C TRP A 186 31.67 5.40 -8.67
N ARG A 187 30.68 6.12 -8.12
CA ARG A 187 29.76 6.98 -8.89
C ARG A 187 30.50 8.13 -9.57
N ARG A 188 31.47 8.75 -8.91
CA ARG A 188 32.31 9.81 -9.50
C ARG A 188 33.23 9.27 -10.61
N LYS A 189 33.75 8.05 -10.45
CA LYS A 189 34.56 7.34 -11.46
C LYS A 189 33.70 6.89 -12.66
N ARG A 190 32.44 6.50 -12.43
CA ARG A 190 31.45 6.18 -13.49
C ARG A 190 30.95 7.44 -14.22
N GLY A 191 30.74 8.55 -13.50
CA GLY A 191 30.41 9.85 -14.07
C GLY A 191 31.51 10.44 -14.94
N ARG A 192 32.80 10.27 -14.57
CA ARG A 192 33.94 10.65 -15.43
C ARG A 192 34.04 9.82 -16.71
N ARG A 193 33.62 8.55 -16.70
CA ARG A 193 33.56 7.71 -17.93
C ARG A 193 32.46 8.14 -18.89
N HIS A 194 31.33 8.65 -18.38
CA HIS A 194 30.27 9.23 -19.22
C HIS A 194 30.54 10.67 -19.66
N ALA A 195 31.29 11.46 -18.87
CA ALA A 195 31.65 12.84 -19.25
C ALA A 195 32.68 12.91 -20.39
N VAL A 196 33.52 11.89 -20.56
CA VAL A 196 34.55 11.85 -21.63
C VAL A 196 33.96 11.40 -22.99
N LEU A 197 32.76 10.81 -23.02
CA LEU A 197 32.07 10.43 -24.27
C LEU A 197 31.01 11.46 -24.72
N GLY A 198 30.84 12.58 -23.99
CA GLY A 198 29.77 13.56 -24.20
C GLY A 198 30.11 14.79 -25.04
N PHE A 199 31.28 14.85 -25.68
CA PHE A 199 31.65 15.95 -26.59
C PHE A 199 31.92 15.43 -28.01
N HIS A 200 30.88 14.95 -28.67
CA HIS A 200 30.79 15.11 -30.12
C HIS A 200 29.48 15.80 -30.49
N ARG A 201 29.59 17.12 -30.54
CA ARG A 201 28.78 18.01 -31.37
C ARG A 201 28.82 17.52 -32.82
N ARG A 202 27.70 17.01 -33.34
CA ARG A 202 27.29 16.93 -34.77
C ARG A 202 25.94 16.20 -34.78
N SER A 203 25.00 16.44 -35.68
CA SER A 203 24.79 17.37 -36.78
C SER A 203 23.36 17.07 -37.24
N SER A 204 22.68 18.07 -37.78
CA SER A 204 21.50 17.91 -38.62
C SER A 204 21.67 16.84 -39.70
N HIS A 205 20.52 16.27 -40.11
CA HIS A 205 20.28 15.43 -41.30
C HIS A 205 20.65 13.94 -41.08
N ILE A 206 19.85 12.92 -41.41
CA ILE A 206 18.98 12.67 -42.58
C ILE A 206 17.95 11.59 -42.20
N ASN A 207 16.73 11.64 -42.78
CA ASN A 207 15.79 10.52 -42.82
C ASN A 207 16.49 9.21 -43.25
N SER A 208 16.18 8.10 -42.56
CA SER A 208 16.33 6.76 -43.13
C SER A 208 15.40 5.76 -42.45
N GLY A 209 14.47 5.22 -43.25
CA GLY A 209 13.86 3.91 -43.01
C GLY A 209 12.42 3.91 -42.57
N PHE A 210 11.49 4.37 -43.41
CA PHE A 210 10.13 3.85 -43.35
C PHE A 210 10.17 2.38 -43.77
N SER A 211 10.01 1.46 -42.82
CA SER A 211 9.49 0.13 -43.13
C SER A 211 8.08 0.31 -43.70
N PRO A 212 7.67 -0.47 -44.72
CA PRO A 212 6.36 -0.28 -45.32
C PRO A 212 5.28 -0.59 -44.27
N LEU A 213 4.43 0.41 -43.99
CA LEU A 213 3.27 0.36 -43.10
C LEU A 213 2.41 -0.90 -43.26
N SER A 214 2.40 -1.48 -44.47
CA SER A 214 1.70 -2.72 -44.80
C SER A 214 2.18 -3.97 -44.05
N ALA A 215 3.47 -4.10 -43.76
CA ALA A 215 3.98 -5.29 -43.05
C ALA A 215 3.61 -5.25 -41.55
N LEU A 216 3.63 -4.06 -40.96
CA LEU A 216 3.30 -3.84 -39.55
C LEU A 216 1.80 -3.99 -39.29
N ASP A 217 0.96 -3.53 -40.22
CA ASP A 217 -0.50 -3.68 -40.16
C ASP A 217 -0.93 -5.15 -40.23
N ASN A 218 -0.28 -5.97 -41.06
CA ASN A 218 -0.58 -7.41 -41.19
C ASN A 218 -0.25 -8.21 -39.91
N ASP A 219 0.89 -7.94 -39.27
CA ASP A 219 1.27 -8.61 -38.00
C ASP A 219 0.32 -8.24 -36.85
N LEU A 220 -0.16 -7.00 -36.83
CA LEU A 220 -1.06 -6.50 -35.79
C LEU A 220 -2.47 -7.11 -35.92
N ARG A 221 -2.97 -7.24 -37.16
CA ARG A 221 -4.27 -7.86 -37.49
C ARG A 221 -4.35 -9.34 -37.17
N HIS A 222 -3.22 -10.04 -37.04
CA HIS A 222 -3.18 -11.45 -36.64
C HIS A 222 -3.24 -11.63 -35.10
N ILE A 223 -2.97 -10.57 -34.32
CA ILE A 223 -2.94 -10.60 -32.85
C ILE A 223 -4.19 -9.92 -32.27
N LEU A 224 -4.69 -8.88 -32.93
CA LEU A 224 -5.83 -8.08 -32.51
C LEU A 224 -6.93 -8.12 -33.58
N SER A 225 -8.19 -8.30 -33.17
CA SER A 225 -9.34 -8.24 -34.08
C SER A 225 -9.40 -6.87 -34.78
N PRO A 226 -9.76 -6.82 -36.09
CA PRO A 226 -9.90 -5.54 -36.82
C PRO A 226 -10.90 -4.58 -36.15
N ASP A 227 -11.89 -5.10 -35.44
CA ASP A 227 -12.87 -4.29 -34.71
C ASP A 227 -12.22 -3.57 -33.50
N ILE A 228 -11.31 -4.25 -32.80
CA ILE A 228 -10.53 -3.66 -31.70
C ILE A 228 -9.60 -2.59 -32.26
N LEU A 229 -8.88 -2.89 -33.35
CA LEU A 229 -7.90 -1.97 -33.96
C LEU A 229 -8.53 -0.67 -34.45
N SER A 230 -9.77 -0.72 -34.93
CA SER A 230 -10.54 0.43 -35.39
C SER A 230 -11.27 1.17 -34.25
N SER A 231 -11.36 0.57 -33.07
CA SER A 231 -12.03 1.19 -31.91
C SER A 231 -11.30 2.46 -31.45
N PRO A 232 -12.02 3.49 -30.96
CA PRO A 232 -11.40 4.70 -30.43
C PRO A 232 -10.45 4.41 -29.27
N LEU A 233 -9.40 5.22 -29.12
CA LEU A 233 -8.47 5.08 -28.01
C LEU A 233 -9.17 5.18 -26.64
N GLN A 234 -10.27 5.95 -26.57
CA GLN A 234 -11.11 6.07 -25.39
C GLN A 234 -11.59 4.72 -24.84
N THR A 235 -11.78 3.70 -25.68
CA THR A 235 -12.17 2.35 -25.25
C THR A 235 -11.16 1.72 -24.29
N VAL A 236 -9.87 2.04 -24.43
CA VAL A 236 -8.81 1.59 -23.49
C VAL A 236 -8.93 2.31 -22.15
N LEU A 237 -9.29 3.59 -22.16
CA LEU A 237 -9.45 4.40 -20.94
C LEU A 237 -10.71 4.00 -20.15
N ASP A 238 -11.76 3.57 -20.84
CA ASP A 238 -13.03 3.17 -20.24
C ASP A 238 -12.99 1.75 -19.68
N ASN A 239 -12.12 0.88 -20.22
CA ASN A 239 -11.92 -0.48 -19.72
C ASN A 239 -10.86 -0.50 -18.61
N LEU A 240 -11.33 -0.39 -17.36
CA LEU A 240 -10.47 -0.26 -16.18
C LEU A 240 -9.51 -1.43 -15.98
N ASP A 241 -9.92 -2.66 -16.30
CA ASP A 241 -9.10 -3.85 -16.15
C ASP A 241 -7.91 -3.85 -17.12
N VAL A 242 -8.17 -3.56 -18.40
CA VAL A 242 -7.13 -3.42 -19.43
C VAL A 242 -6.20 -2.26 -19.10
N LEU A 243 -6.76 -1.12 -18.66
CA LEU A 243 -5.96 0.04 -18.28
C LEU A 243 -5.04 -0.27 -17.11
N GLU A 244 -5.53 -0.92 -16.05
CA GLU A 244 -4.74 -1.27 -14.87
C GLU A 244 -3.61 -2.23 -15.22
N GLU A 245 -3.87 -3.26 -16.03
CA GLU A 245 -2.84 -4.20 -16.45
C GLU A 245 -1.76 -3.54 -17.32
N LEU A 246 -2.15 -2.64 -18.23
CA LEU A 246 -1.20 -1.83 -18.99
C LEU A 246 -0.38 -0.90 -18.08
N VAL A 247 -0.99 -0.34 -17.03
CA VAL A 247 -0.30 0.49 -16.01
C VAL A 247 0.77 -0.34 -15.30
N ILE A 248 0.42 -1.54 -14.83
CA ILE A 248 1.36 -2.47 -14.17
C ILE A 248 2.54 -2.80 -15.09
N LEU A 249 2.28 -2.94 -16.38
CA LEU A 249 3.30 -3.28 -17.37
C LEU A 249 4.19 -2.09 -17.77
N LEU A 250 3.61 -0.91 -18.00
CA LEU A 250 4.29 0.20 -18.69
C LEU A 250 4.78 1.31 -17.75
N ASP A 251 4.20 1.49 -16.56
CA ASP A 251 4.62 2.56 -15.65
C ASP A 251 5.91 2.28 -14.85
N PRO A 252 6.24 1.03 -14.47
CA PRO A 252 7.50 0.75 -13.79
C PRO A 252 8.76 1.23 -14.53
N GLU A 253 9.74 1.70 -13.77
CA GLU A 253 11.05 2.14 -14.28
C GLU A 253 12.09 1.02 -14.09
N ASN A 254 12.05 0.03 -14.98
CA ASN A 254 13.04 -1.05 -15.01
C ASN A 254 14.20 -0.68 -15.95
N GLN A 255 15.43 -0.94 -15.52
CA GLN A 255 16.61 -0.68 -16.37
C GLN A 255 16.57 -1.58 -17.61
N GLY A 256 16.63 -0.97 -18.79
CA GLY A 256 16.70 -1.68 -20.08
C GLY A 256 15.35 -2.08 -20.68
N VAL A 257 14.22 -1.79 -20.02
CA VAL A 257 12.86 -2.04 -20.56
C VAL A 257 12.21 -0.71 -20.93
N LYS A 258 11.66 -0.61 -22.15
CA LYS A 258 10.93 0.58 -22.60
C LYS A 258 9.59 0.68 -21.86
N ASN A 259 9.25 1.88 -21.42
CA ASN A 259 8.14 2.16 -20.51
C ASN A 259 7.35 3.40 -20.97
N THR A 260 6.41 3.90 -20.17
CA THR A 260 5.54 5.03 -20.54
C THR A 260 6.31 6.28 -20.99
N LYS A 261 7.53 6.56 -20.49
CA LYS A 261 8.38 7.67 -20.99
C LYS A 261 8.66 7.56 -22.49
N HIS A 262 8.93 6.34 -22.94
CA HIS A 262 9.23 6.04 -24.33
C HIS A 262 7.95 6.14 -25.18
N LEU A 263 6.81 5.72 -24.63
CA LEU A 263 5.52 5.79 -25.31
C LEU A 263 5.15 7.26 -25.54
N ALA A 264 5.24 8.07 -24.49
CA ALA A 264 4.97 9.50 -24.56
C ALA A 264 5.88 10.22 -25.58
N SER A 265 7.15 9.83 -25.66
CA SER A 265 8.07 10.34 -26.69
C SER A 265 7.61 9.98 -28.10
N HIS A 266 7.20 8.73 -28.34
CA HIS A 266 6.61 8.31 -29.62
C HIS A 266 5.31 9.08 -29.92
N CYS A 267 4.49 9.38 -28.90
CA CYS A 267 3.30 10.22 -29.01
C CYS A 267 3.61 11.73 -29.11
N SER A 268 4.86 12.12 -29.35
CA SER A 268 5.29 13.51 -29.56
C SER A 268 5.03 14.44 -28.36
N PHE A 269 5.07 13.92 -27.14
CA PHE A 269 5.10 14.76 -25.94
C PHE A 269 6.51 15.29 -25.66
N PRO A 270 6.65 16.56 -25.24
CA PRO A 270 7.95 17.14 -24.93
C PRO A 270 8.52 16.52 -23.65
N ALA A 271 9.85 16.39 -23.60
CA ALA A 271 10.55 15.79 -22.46
C ALA A 271 10.21 16.46 -21.11
N THR A 272 9.99 17.78 -21.10
CA THR A 272 9.59 18.55 -19.92
C THR A 272 8.24 18.09 -19.36
N TRP A 273 7.27 17.83 -20.24
CA TRP A 273 5.96 17.31 -19.85
C TRP A 273 6.05 15.86 -19.37
N ILE A 274 6.87 15.03 -20.04
CA ILE A 274 7.13 13.65 -19.62
C ILE A 274 7.75 13.62 -18.21
N THR A 275 8.72 14.49 -17.92
CA THR A 275 9.29 14.61 -16.58
C THR A 275 8.23 15.04 -15.55
N TYR A 276 7.37 15.99 -15.89
CA TYR A 276 6.31 16.46 -15.01
C TYR A 276 5.32 15.35 -14.64
N ILE A 277 4.80 14.58 -15.61
CA ILE A 277 3.85 13.49 -15.30
C ILE A 277 4.49 12.41 -14.41
N TYR A 278 5.78 12.11 -14.62
CA TYR A 278 6.50 11.14 -13.80
C TYR A 278 6.82 11.65 -12.39
N SER A 279 6.84 12.98 -12.19
CA SER A 279 6.95 13.56 -10.84
C SER A 279 5.69 13.38 -10.01
N MET A 280 4.55 13.09 -10.64
CA MET A 280 3.26 12.86 -9.99
C MET A 280 2.87 11.37 -9.93
N LYS A 281 3.77 10.47 -10.34
CA LYS A 281 3.49 9.04 -10.52
C LYS A 281 2.94 8.33 -9.28
N ASP A 282 3.26 8.85 -8.09
CA ASP A 282 2.82 8.30 -6.80
C ASP A 282 1.32 8.52 -6.54
N SER A 283 0.68 9.43 -7.29
CA SER A 283 -0.75 9.77 -7.14
C SER A 283 -1.55 9.61 -8.43
N LYS A 284 -0.88 9.63 -9.60
CA LYS A 284 -1.50 9.56 -10.91
C LYS A 284 -0.64 8.70 -11.82
N SER A 285 -1.23 7.69 -12.45
CA SER A 285 -0.53 6.87 -13.44
C SER A 285 0.00 7.75 -14.60
N PRO A 286 1.31 7.71 -14.90
CA PRO A 286 1.87 8.32 -16.09
C PRO A 286 1.21 7.80 -17.38
N LEU A 287 0.94 6.50 -17.48
CA LEU A 287 0.32 5.92 -18.68
C LEU A 287 -1.06 6.51 -18.91
N LYS A 288 -1.90 6.55 -17.87
CA LYS A 288 -3.25 7.15 -17.96
C LYS A 288 -3.18 8.60 -18.45
N ALA A 289 -2.27 9.40 -17.88
CA ALA A 289 -2.08 10.80 -18.29
C ALA A 289 -1.62 10.94 -19.76
N VAL A 290 -0.77 10.02 -20.25
CA VAL A 290 -0.37 9.98 -21.66
C VAL A 290 -1.56 9.65 -22.54
N LEU A 291 -2.33 8.61 -22.23
CA LEU A 291 -3.48 8.19 -23.04
C LEU A 291 -4.58 9.26 -23.08
N GLU A 292 -4.91 9.88 -21.95
CA GLU A 292 -5.83 11.03 -21.88
C GLU A 292 -5.32 12.22 -22.71
N GLY A 293 -4.02 12.51 -22.62
CA GLY A 293 -3.38 13.57 -23.39
C GLY A 293 -3.37 13.29 -24.90
N VAL A 294 -3.20 12.04 -25.30
CA VAL A 294 -3.28 11.61 -26.71
C VAL A 294 -4.71 11.78 -27.22
N ASN A 295 -5.69 11.26 -26.49
CA ASN A 295 -7.10 11.36 -26.87
C ASN A 295 -7.56 12.82 -27.01
N SER A 296 -7.02 13.71 -26.16
CA SER A 296 -7.28 15.14 -26.24
C SER A 296 -6.64 15.83 -27.46
N LYS A 297 -5.45 15.40 -27.88
CA LYS A 297 -4.72 15.98 -29.03
C LYS A 297 -5.17 15.39 -30.37
N HIS A 298 -5.56 14.13 -30.36
CA HIS A 298 -5.88 13.34 -31.55
C HIS A 298 -7.14 12.49 -31.28
N PRO A 299 -8.34 13.07 -31.42
CA PRO A 299 -9.59 12.36 -31.16
C PRO A 299 -9.82 11.20 -32.15
N ASP A 300 -9.19 11.24 -33.33
CA ASP A 300 -9.29 10.19 -34.35
C ASP A 300 -8.35 9.00 -34.11
N TRP A 301 -7.54 9.05 -33.04
CA TRP A 301 -6.65 7.93 -32.72
C TRP A 301 -7.43 6.72 -32.23
N THR A 302 -7.05 5.57 -32.79
CA THR A 302 -7.64 4.27 -32.47
C THR A 302 -6.70 3.42 -31.61
N VAL A 303 -7.21 2.31 -31.08
CA VAL A 303 -6.39 1.30 -30.40
C VAL A 303 -5.27 0.79 -31.30
N GLY A 304 -5.50 0.70 -32.62
CA GLY A 304 -4.47 0.31 -33.58
C GLY A 304 -3.26 1.25 -33.61
N HIS A 305 -3.49 2.56 -33.49
CA HIS A 305 -2.40 3.54 -33.40
C HIS A 305 -1.59 3.37 -32.10
N LEU A 306 -2.25 3.06 -30.98
CA LEU A 306 -1.56 2.75 -29.72
C LEU A 306 -0.72 1.47 -29.85
N ALA A 307 -1.31 0.41 -30.39
CA ALA A 307 -0.64 -0.87 -30.59
C ALA A 307 0.58 -0.75 -31.53
N GLU A 308 0.52 0.10 -32.55
CA GLU A 308 1.67 0.44 -33.39
C GLU A 308 2.81 1.05 -32.55
N ARG A 309 2.50 2.00 -31.66
CA ARG A 309 3.53 2.64 -30.80
C ARG A 309 4.12 1.66 -29.79
N LEU A 310 3.31 0.76 -29.24
CA LEU A 310 3.78 -0.33 -28.37
C LEU A 310 4.68 -1.31 -29.15
N LYS A 311 4.39 -1.55 -30.43
CA LYS A 311 5.21 -2.41 -31.28
C LYS A 311 6.56 -1.78 -31.60
N LEU A 312 6.61 -0.47 -31.86
CA LEU A 312 7.87 0.28 -32.07
C LEU A 312 8.80 0.23 -30.85
N MET A 313 8.23 0.07 -29.66
CA MET A 313 8.99 -0.14 -28.42
C MET A 313 9.11 -1.60 -28.01
N GLU A 314 8.74 -2.54 -28.88
CA GLU A 314 8.88 -3.99 -28.68
C GLU A 314 8.15 -4.51 -27.43
N ARG A 315 7.12 -3.80 -26.96
CA ARG A 315 6.28 -4.19 -25.82
C ARG A 315 5.14 -5.11 -26.26
N ASN A 316 5.51 -6.28 -26.76
CA ASN A 316 4.53 -7.29 -27.23
C ASN A 316 3.64 -7.82 -26.09
N ASP A 317 4.14 -7.79 -24.85
CA ASP A 317 3.39 -8.08 -23.63
C ASP A 317 2.21 -7.11 -23.44
N ALA A 318 2.45 -5.81 -23.62
CA ALA A 318 1.39 -4.80 -23.55
C ALA A 318 0.40 -4.90 -24.73
N ILE A 319 0.87 -5.29 -25.92
CA ILE A 319 -0.02 -5.53 -27.08
C ILE A 319 -0.97 -6.70 -26.79
N ALA A 320 -0.49 -7.76 -26.12
CA ALA A 320 -1.32 -8.90 -25.77
C ALA A 320 -2.49 -8.48 -24.84
N VAL A 321 -2.27 -7.55 -23.92
CA VAL A 321 -3.33 -7.03 -23.03
C VAL A 321 -4.45 -6.34 -23.82
N LEU A 322 -4.14 -5.65 -24.92
CA LEU A 322 -5.15 -5.01 -25.77
C LEU A 322 -6.14 -5.99 -26.40
N SER A 323 -5.79 -7.28 -26.52
CA SER A 323 -6.70 -8.29 -27.08
C SER A 323 -7.92 -8.54 -26.18
N LYS A 324 -7.80 -8.29 -24.87
CA LYS A 324 -8.88 -8.45 -23.89
C LYS A 324 -10.04 -7.47 -24.09
N LEU A 325 -9.83 -6.38 -24.84
CA LEU A 325 -10.90 -5.44 -25.19
C LEU A 325 -12.01 -6.10 -26.02
N GLY A 326 -11.68 -7.14 -26.80
CA GLY A 326 -12.66 -7.89 -27.59
C GLY A 326 -13.45 -8.92 -26.79
N GLU A 327 -12.97 -9.32 -25.62
CA GLU A 327 -13.62 -10.36 -24.79
C GLU A 327 -14.91 -9.84 -24.13
N CYS A 328 -15.12 -8.52 -24.09
CA CYS A 328 -16.36 -7.90 -23.61
C CYS A 328 -17.52 -7.97 -24.64
N VAL A 329 -17.23 -8.17 -25.93
CA VAL A 329 -18.24 -8.15 -27.01
C VAL A 329 -18.94 -9.50 -27.20
N MET A 330 -18.40 -10.59 -26.64
CA MET A 330 -18.95 -11.96 -26.78
C MET A 330 -19.89 -12.37 -25.63
N GLN A 331 -20.29 -11.44 -24.76
CA GLN A 331 -21.11 -11.70 -23.58
C GLN A 331 -22.35 -10.80 -23.51
N ALA A 332 -22.97 -10.56 -24.68
CA ALA A 332 -24.29 -9.96 -24.83
C ALA A 332 -25.19 -10.86 -25.69
#